data_AF-A0A7C4RPS0-F1
#
_entry.id   AF-A0A7C4RPS0-F1
#
_cell.length_a   1.000
_cell.length_b   1.000
_cell.length_c   1.000
_cell.angle_alpha   90.00
_cell.angle_beta   90.00
_cell.angle_gamma   90.00
#
_symmetry.space_group_name_H-M   'P 1'
#
loop_
_entity.id
_entity.type
_entity.pdbx_description
1 polymer ?
#
loop_
_entity_poly.entity_id
_entity_poly.type
_entity_poly.pdbx_seq_one_letter_code
_entity_poly.pdbx_strand_id
1 'polypeptide(L)'
;MLQLHQTLQYYKRKDVQSLILKYARDKEIAVRYNDSFGKRPDVLMYENDILESAKKGATSFHCSEELWTNPLQISSALKKNEIDDLRKGWDLIL
;
A
#
# COMPACT_ATOMS: atom_id res chain seq x y z
N MET A 1 -13.84 12.79 -9.74
CA MET A 1 -13.25 12.88 -8.39
C MET A 1 -14.20 12.18 -7.42
N LEU A 2 -13.72 11.22 -6.61
CA LEU A 2 -14.58 10.55 -5.63
C LEU A 2 -14.81 11.49 -4.45
N GLN A 3 -16.05 11.54 -3.96
CA GLN A 3 -16.39 12.36 -2.79
C GLN A 3 -15.94 11.67 -1.51
N LEU A 4 -15.52 12.44 -0.50
CA LEU A 4 -15.00 11.91 0.77
C LEU A 4 -15.99 10.95 1.46
N HIS A 5 -17.29 11.24 1.42
CA HIS A 5 -18.29 10.37 2.04
C HIS A 5 -18.37 8.99 1.36
N GLN A 6 -18.10 8.90 0.05
CA GLN A 6 -18.13 7.65 -0.70
C GLN A 6 -16.94 6.77 -0.31
N THR A 7 -15.74 7.35 -0.26
CA THR A 7 -14.52 6.61 0.12
C THR A 7 -14.60 6.16 1.59
N LEU A 8 -15.07 7.04 2.49
CA LEU A 8 -15.25 6.69 3.90
C LEU A 8 -16.30 5.62 4.11
N GLN A 9 -17.43 5.64 3.39
CA GLN A 9 -18.46 4.60 3.52
C GLN A 9 -17.89 3.21 3.20
N TYR A 10 -17.02 3.12 2.19
CA TYR A 10 -16.38 1.86 1.81
C TYR A 10 -15.27 1.45 2.80
N TYR A 11 -14.28 2.32 3.03
CA TYR A 11 -13.10 1.99 3.82
C TYR A 11 -13.33 1.98 5.34
N LYS A 12 -14.49 2.40 5.85
CA LYS A 12 -14.88 2.17 7.26
C LYS A 12 -15.19 0.71 7.57
N ARG A 13 -15.51 -0.10 6.55
CA ARG A 13 -15.87 -1.50 6.76
C ARG A 13 -14.66 -2.30 7.23
N LYS A 14 -14.84 -3.06 8.30
CA LYS A 14 -13.74 -3.83 8.92
C LYS A 14 -13.22 -4.96 8.03
N ASP A 15 -14.11 -5.68 7.36
CA ASP A 15 -13.72 -6.71 6.39
C ASP A 15 -12.82 -6.17 5.28
N VAL A 16 -13.12 -4.98 4.76
CA VAL A 16 -12.29 -4.29 3.76
C VAL A 16 -10.92 -3.92 4.33
N GLN A 17 -10.87 -3.31 5.52
CA GLN A 17 -9.61 -2.95 6.18
C GLN A 17 -8.73 -4.18 6.44
N SER A 18 -9.30 -5.26 6.98
CA SER A 18 -8.57 -6.49 7.29
C SER A 18 -8.04 -7.16 6.02
N LEU A 19 -8.83 -7.22 4.94
CA LEU A 19 -8.38 -7.81 3.67
C LEU A 19 -7.25 -6.99 3.03
N ILE A 20 -7.38 -5.66 2.98
CA ILE A 20 -6.32 -4.78 2.45
C ILE A 20 -5.03 -4.98 3.26
N LEU A 21 -5.11 -4.93 4.59
CA LEU A 21 -3.93 -5.10 5.45
C LEU A 21 -3.29 -6.48 5.28
N LYS A 22 -4.10 -7.53 5.12
CA LYS A 22 -3.62 -8.90 4.89
C LYS A 22 -2.81 -8.98 3.60
N TYR A 23 -3.31 -8.44 2.49
CA TYR A 23 -2.62 -8.48 1.21
C TYR A 23 -1.45 -7.47 1.13
N ALA A 24 -1.47 -6.40 1.92
CA ALA A 24 -0.40 -5.41 1.98
C ALA A 24 0.87 -5.90 2.70
N ARG A 25 0.80 -7.03 3.41
CA ARG A 25 1.93 -7.56 4.18
C ARG A 25 3.13 -7.81 3.27
N ASP A 26 4.30 -7.37 3.72
CA ASP A 26 5.58 -7.50 3.00
C ASP A 26 5.61 -6.80 1.63
N LYS A 27 4.65 -5.92 1.32
CA LYS A 27 4.61 -5.19 0.05
C LYS A 27 4.87 -3.71 0.24
N GLU A 28 5.39 -3.09 -0.81
CA GLU A 28 5.40 -1.63 -0.92
C GLU A 28 3.98 -1.16 -1.26
N ILE A 29 3.50 -0.12 -0.59
CA ILE A 29 2.17 0.44 -0.78
C ILE A 29 2.24 1.81 -1.45
N ALA A 30 1.31 2.04 -2.38
CA ALA A 30 1.08 3.33 -2.98
C ALA A 30 -0.40 3.71 -2.86
N VAL A 31 -0.70 4.67 -1.98
CA VAL A 31 -2.06 5.19 -1.81
C VAL A 31 -2.34 6.27 -2.84
N ARG A 32 -3.47 6.20 -3.54
CA ARG A 32 -3.89 7.22 -4.50
C ARG A 32 -4.88 8.19 -3.87
N TYR A 33 -4.65 9.49 -4.05
CA TYR A 33 -5.48 10.60 -3.59
C TYR A 33 -5.97 11.40 -4.80
N ASN A 34 -7.07 10.95 -5.42
CA ASN A 34 -7.57 11.47 -6.70
C ASN A 34 -6.49 11.46 -7.80
N ASP A 35 -5.85 12.60 -8.05
CA ASP A 35 -4.91 12.83 -9.15
C ASP A 35 -3.44 12.68 -8.73
N SER A 36 -3.15 12.39 -7.46
CA SER A 36 -1.80 12.19 -6.96
C SER A 36 -1.63 10.86 -6.21
N PHE A 37 -0.38 10.44 -6.04
CA PHE A 37 0.00 9.32 -5.19
C PHE A 37 0.69 9.83 -3.92
N GLY A 38 0.52 9.08 -2.83
CA GLY A 38 1.32 9.24 -1.62
C GLY A 38 2.80 8.99 -1.88
N LYS A 39 3.64 9.42 -0.93
CA LYS A 39 5.09 9.20 -1.00
C LYS A 39 5.40 7.71 -0.92
N ARG A 40 6.45 7.29 -1.63
CA ARG A 40 6.96 5.92 -1.68
C ARG A 40 8.44 5.87 -1.27
N PRO A 41 8.94 4.75 -0.70
CA PRO A 41 8.16 3.57 -0.30
C PRO A 41 7.30 3.85 0.94
N ASP A 42 6.20 3.10 1.09
CA ASP A 42 5.32 3.15 2.25
C ASP A 42 4.75 1.76 2.55
N VAL A 43 4.17 1.58 3.74
CA VAL A 43 3.58 0.32 4.22
C VAL A 43 2.29 0.57 5.00
N LEU A 44 1.45 -0.47 5.10
CA LEU A 44 0.30 -0.49 6.02
C LEU A 44 0.61 -1.43 7.18
N MET A 45 0.57 -0.93 8.41
CA MET A 45 0.86 -1.71 9.61
C MET A 45 -0.40 -2.07 10.38
N TYR A 46 -1.40 -1.20 10.35
CA TYR A 46 -2.65 -1.34 11.09
C TYR A 46 -3.86 -1.07 10.20
N GLU A 47 -5.00 -1.66 10.55
CA GLU A 47 -6.27 -1.42 9.84
C GLU A 47 -6.65 0.07 9.83
N ASN A 48 -6.29 0.79 10.90
CA ASN A 48 -6.60 2.21 11.01
C ASN A 48 -5.82 3.06 10.00
N ASP A 49 -4.69 2.59 9.46
CA ASP A 49 -3.92 3.31 8.44
C ASP A 49 -4.75 3.49 7.16
N ILE A 50 -5.56 2.49 6.81
CA ILE A 50 -6.51 2.53 5.69
C ILE A 50 -7.59 3.59 5.95
N LEU A 51 -8.13 3.64 7.17
CA LEU A 51 -9.16 4.60 7.53
C LEU A 51 -8.62 6.05 7.55
N GLU A 52 -7.43 6.27 8.10
CA GLU A 52 -6.78 7.58 8.10
C GLU A 52 -6.44 8.05 6.69
N SER A 53 -6.00 7.15 5.82
CA SER A 53 -5.80 7.44 4.40
C SER A 53 -7.13 7.81 3.71
N ALA A 54 -8.21 7.08 3.98
CA ALA A 54 -9.54 7.39 3.45
C ALA A 54 -10.06 8.75 3.93
N LYS A 55 -9.83 9.13 5.20
CA LYS A 55 -10.15 10.47 5.74
C LYS A 55 -9.41 11.59 5.02
N LYS A 56 -8.19 11.31 4.53
CA LYS A 56 -7.39 12.23 3.71
C LYS A 56 -7.79 12.22 2.22
N GLY A 57 -8.83 11.49 1.85
CA GLY A 57 -9.33 11.42 0.48
C GLY A 57 -8.69 10.32 -0.38
N ALA A 58 -8.17 9.25 0.23
CA ALA A 58 -7.68 8.10 -0.53
C ALA A 58 -8.81 7.48 -1.35
N THR A 59 -8.55 7.28 -2.64
CA THR A 59 -9.49 6.69 -3.60
C THR A 59 -9.20 5.22 -3.85
N SER A 60 -7.92 4.82 -3.87
CA SER A 60 -7.50 3.43 -4.07
C SER A 60 -6.17 3.15 -3.39
N PHE A 61 -5.94 1.88 -3.06
CA PHE A 61 -4.70 1.37 -2.51
C PHE A 61 -4.07 0.43 -3.54
N HIS A 62 -2.78 0.63 -3.81
CA HIS A 62 -1.99 -0.19 -4.73
C HIS A 62 -0.85 -0.81 -3.95
N CYS A 63 -0.40 -1.99 -4.37
CA CYS A 63 0.72 -2.68 -3.75
C CYS A 63 1.64 -3.28 -4.81
N SER A 64 2.91 -3.48 -4.47
CA SER A 64 3.87 -4.18 -5.33
C SER A 64 3.47 -5.63 -5.56
N GLU A 65 3.84 -6.19 -6.72
CA GLU A 65 3.77 -7.64 -6.94
C GLU A 65 4.86 -8.34 -6.13
N GLU A 66 6.02 -7.70 -6.01
CA GLU A 66 7.14 -8.15 -5.19
C GLU A 66 6.81 -8.15 -3.71
N LEU A 67 7.40 -9.12 -3.01
CA LEU A 67 7.43 -9.25 -1.57
C LEU A 67 8.83 -8.88 -1.07
N TRP A 68 8.90 -8.10 -0.01
CA TRP A 68 10.12 -7.50 0.50
C TRP A 68 10.35 -7.86 1.97
N THR A 69 11.61 -7.99 2.35
CA THR A 69 12.01 -8.16 3.76
C THR A 69 11.71 -6.91 4.58
N ASN A 70 11.99 -5.74 4.00
CA ASN A 70 11.62 -4.46 4.56
C ASN A 70 11.30 -3.47 3.42
N PRO A 71 10.02 -3.28 3.04
CA PRO A 71 9.67 -2.41 1.92
C PRO A 71 10.16 -0.96 2.07
N LEU A 72 10.31 -0.46 3.30
CA LEU A 72 10.76 0.90 3.56
C LEU A 72 12.25 1.14 3.21
N GLN A 73 13.03 0.08 2.97
CA GLN A 73 14.42 0.18 2.54
C GLN A 73 14.58 0.32 1.02
N ILE A 74 13.51 0.14 0.24
CA ILE A 74 13.57 0.25 -1.21
C ILE A 74 13.97 1.68 -1.61
N SER A 75 14.98 1.81 -2.45
CA SER A 75 15.47 3.09 -2.94
C SER A 75 16.15 2.94 -4.29
N SER A 76 16.03 3.96 -5.14
CA SER A 76 16.72 4.03 -6.43
C SER A 76 18.25 4.16 -6.31
N ALA A 77 18.75 4.46 -5.11
CA ALA A 77 20.19 4.53 -4.84
C ALA A 77 20.83 3.15 -4.59
N LEU A 78 20.02 2.11 -4.35
CA LEU A 78 20.53 0.77 -4.11
C LEU A 78 21.04 0.14 -5.41
N LYS A 79 22.11 -0.65 -5.30
CA LYS A 79 22.59 -1.51 -6.37
C LYS A 79 21.64 -2.69 -6.55
N LYS A 80 21.67 -3.30 -7.73
CA LYS A 80 20.81 -4.44 -8.07
C LYS A 80 20.89 -5.58 -7.06
N ASN A 81 22.10 -5.97 -6.65
CA ASN A 81 22.29 -7.05 -5.68
C ASN A 81 21.67 -6.72 -4.31
N GLU A 82 21.76 -5.46 -3.87
CA GLU A 82 21.16 -5.02 -2.60
C GLU A 82 19.62 -5.05 -2.67
N ILE A 83 19.04 -4.68 -3.82
CA ILE A 83 17.59 -4.81 -4.05
C ILE A 83 17.17 -6.28 -4.10
N ASP A 84 17.96 -7.12 -4.74
CA ASP A 84 17.69 -8.56 -4.84
C ASP A 84 17.74 -9.23 -3.46
N ASP A 85 18.68 -8.84 -2.60
CA ASP A 85 18.78 -9.31 -1.20
C ASP A 85 17.57 -8.86 -0.33
N LEU A 86 16.94 -7.73 -0.68
CA LEU A 86 15.72 -7.28 -0.02
C LEU A 86 14.47 -8.03 -0.50
N ARG A 87 14.51 -8.67 -1.68
CA ARG A 87 13.34 -9.32 -2.28
C ARG A 87 13.16 -10.73 -1.71
N LYS A 88 12.03 -10.98 -1.06
CA LYS A 88 11.60 -12.31 -0.60
C LYS A 88 11.04 -13.17 -1.73
N GLY A 89 10.36 -12.54 -2.68
CA GLY A 89 9.61 -13.23 -3.74
C GLY A 89 8.67 -12.27 -4.46
N TRP A 90 7.62 -12.83 -5.05
CA TRP A 90 6.60 -12.09 -5.80
C TRP A 90 5.31 -12.92 -5.83
N ASP A 91 4.17 -12.22 -5.90
CA ASP A 91 2.88 -12.87 -6.14
C ASP A 91 2.63 -13.00 -7.64
N LEU A 92 2.28 -14.19 -8.11
CA LEU A 92 1.81 -14.39 -9.48
C LEU A 92 0.34 -13.95 -9.58
N ILE A 93 0.07 -12.91 -10.37
CA ILE A 93 -1.28 -12.43 -10.68
C ILE A 93 -1.54 -12.74 -12.16
N LEU A 94 -2.68 -13.38 -12.47
CA LEU A 94 -3.09 -13.82 -13.82
C LEU A 94 -4.47 -13.32 -14.19
#